data_AF-Q6MR80-F1
#
_entry.id   AF-Q6MR80-F1
#
_cell.length_a   1.000
_cell.length_b   1.000
_cell.length_c   1.000
_cell.angle_alpha   90.00
_cell.angle_beta   90.00
_cell.angle_gamma   90.00
#
_symmetry.space_group_name_H-M   'P 1'
#
loop_
_entity.id
_entity.type
_entity.pdbx_description
1 polymer ?
#
loop_
_entity_poly.entity_id
_entity_poly.type
_entity_poly.pdbx_seq_one_letter_code
_entity_poly.pdbx_strand_id
1 'polypeptide(L)'
;MLLALLLFVGAAVMIFVYLGSEDPPKKVASAPVAAKSEKFEKSVNRHLMLTNEKMEMARQRMQVENARLMNTDFNSTTAQSAYHNENRLDLTSDTRAQELAEELGRGARKEESLSPHDIVQKELFNAEQQAEYSQAYKEEYARQFVENARRGGYRVILSEDLSRVLSVTPIKNPTGSGMNVFDYSSEAIQ
;
A
#
# COMPACT_ATOMS: atom_id res chain seq x y z
N MET A 1 -46.88 -62.87 -11.23
CA MET A 1 -46.94 -62.05 -12.45
C MET A 1 -47.37 -60.61 -12.14
N LEU A 2 -48.49 -60.38 -11.45
CA LEU A 2 -48.98 -59.03 -11.13
C LEU A 2 -48.02 -58.19 -10.26
N LEU A 3 -47.34 -58.83 -9.29
CA LEU A 3 -46.35 -58.17 -8.42
C LEU A 3 -45.08 -57.74 -9.17
N ALA A 4 -44.61 -58.54 -10.13
CA ALA A 4 -43.45 -58.22 -10.95
C ALA A 4 -43.72 -57.04 -11.90
N LEU A 5 -44.96 -56.94 -12.40
CA LEU A 5 -45.39 -55.85 -13.26
C LEU A 5 -45.50 -54.52 -12.48
N LEU A 6 -45.97 -54.59 -11.23
CA LEU A 6 -46.06 -53.42 -10.33
C LEU A 6 -44.66 -52.89 -9.96
N LEU A 7 -43.69 -53.77 -9.75
CA LEU A 7 -42.30 -53.42 -9.50
C LEU A 7 -41.65 -52.72 -10.71
N PHE A 8 -41.94 -53.20 -11.92
CA PHE A 8 -41.44 -52.58 -13.16
C PHE A 8 -42.01 -51.18 -13.39
N VAL A 9 -43.30 -50.98 -13.11
CA VAL A 9 -43.94 -49.66 -13.20
C VAL A 9 -43.37 -48.70 -12.15
N GLY A 10 -43.15 -49.17 -10.93
CA GLY A 10 -42.52 -48.38 -9.87
C GLY A 10 -41.10 -47.92 -10.21
N ALA A 11 -40.29 -48.82 -10.79
CA ALA A 11 -38.93 -48.50 -11.23
C ALA A 11 -38.93 -47.49 -12.40
N ALA A 12 -39.84 -47.63 -13.36
CA ALA A 12 -39.96 -46.70 -14.47
C ALA A 12 -40.34 -45.28 -14.02
N VAL A 13 -41.26 -45.16 -13.04
CA VAL A 13 -41.64 -43.87 -12.46
C VAL A 13 -40.48 -43.23 -11.70
N MET A 14 -39.71 -44.01 -10.94
CA MET A 14 -38.52 -43.50 -10.23
C MET A 14 -37.44 -42.97 -11.18
N ILE A 15 -37.20 -43.66 -12.29
CA ILE A 15 -36.25 -43.21 -13.32
C ILE A 15 -36.74 -41.91 -13.97
N PHE A 16 -38.04 -41.80 -14.24
CA PHE A 16 -38.62 -40.58 -14.81
C PHE A 16 -38.57 -39.38 -13.87
N VAL A 17 -38.77 -39.60 -12.57
CA VAL A 17 -38.60 -38.54 -11.56
C VAL A 17 -37.13 -38.14 -11.45
N TYR A 18 -36.20 -39.10 -11.47
CA TYR A 18 -34.76 -38.82 -11.40
C TYR A 18 -34.22 -38.06 -12.62
N LEU A 19 -34.69 -38.38 -13.83
CA LEU A 19 -34.34 -37.63 -15.05
C LEU A 19 -35.09 -36.30 -15.16
N GLY A 20 -36.29 -36.19 -14.58
CA GLY A 20 -37.09 -34.96 -14.58
C GLY A 20 -36.68 -33.95 -13.50
N SER A 21 -35.88 -34.36 -12.51
CA SER A 21 -35.37 -33.52 -11.42
C SER A 21 -33.99 -32.93 -11.70
N GLU A 22 -33.60 -32.78 -12.97
CA GLU A 22 -32.58 -31.80 -13.32
C GLU A 22 -33.19 -30.42 -13.08
N ASP A 23 -32.98 -29.88 -11.87
CA ASP A 23 -33.24 -28.49 -11.57
C ASP A 23 -32.68 -27.65 -12.72
N PRO A 24 -33.49 -26.86 -13.44
CA PRO A 24 -32.96 -25.97 -14.46
C PRO A 24 -31.89 -25.13 -13.76
N PRO A 25 -30.66 -25.04 -14.30
CA PRO A 25 -29.56 -24.39 -13.62
C PRO A 25 -30.07 -23.03 -13.18
N LYS A 26 -30.14 -22.85 -11.85
CA LYS A 26 -30.67 -21.67 -11.19
C LYS A 26 -30.01 -20.50 -11.89
N LYS A 27 -30.75 -19.81 -12.75
CA LYS A 27 -30.29 -18.59 -13.40
C LYS A 27 -30.06 -17.64 -12.26
N VAL A 28 -28.81 -17.60 -11.77
CA VAL A 28 -28.35 -16.60 -10.84
C VAL A 28 -28.59 -15.33 -11.60
N ALA A 29 -29.68 -14.64 -11.25
CA ALA A 29 -30.01 -13.36 -11.83
C ALA A 29 -28.76 -12.53 -11.65
N SER A 30 -28.05 -12.33 -12.76
CA SER A 30 -26.86 -11.52 -12.80
C SER A 30 -27.34 -10.14 -12.39
N ALA A 31 -27.12 -9.79 -11.12
CA ALA A 31 -27.27 -8.42 -10.66
C ALA A 31 -26.56 -7.55 -11.72
N PRO A 32 -27.22 -6.48 -12.19
CA PRO A 32 -26.75 -5.73 -13.34
C PRO A 32 -25.29 -5.35 -13.09
N VAL A 33 -24.43 -5.56 -14.09
CA VAL A 33 -22.98 -5.34 -14.01
C VAL A 33 -22.65 -3.95 -13.41
N ALA A 34 -23.54 -2.97 -13.60
CA ALA A 34 -23.49 -1.64 -13.01
C ALA A 34 -23.62 -1.60 -11.46
N ALA A 35 -24.46 -2.45 -10.85
CA ALA A 35 -24.62 -2.49 -9.39
C ALA A 35 -23.44 -3.18 -8.68
N LYS A 36 -22.70 -4.03 -9.41
CA LYS A 36 -21.43 -4.58 -8.94
C LYS A 36 -20.33 -3.53 -9.07
N SER A 37 -20.23 -2.83 -10.21
CA SER A 37 -19.21 -1.78 -10.41
C SER A 37 -19.31 -0.67 -9.37
N GLU A 38 -20.51 -0.21 -9.01
CA GLU A 38 -20.69 0.84 -8.00
C GLU A 38 -20.21 0.41 -6.60
N LYS A 39 -20.44 -0.85 -6.21
CA LYS A 39 -19.92 -1.39 -4.94
C LYS A 39 -18.40 -1.53 -4.96
N PHE A 40 -17.84 -1.93 -6.10
CA PHE A 40 -16.38 -2.02 -6.28
C PHE A 40 -15.73 -0.63 -6.27
N GLU A 41 -16.30 0.34 -6.97
CA GLU A 41 -15.88 1.75 -6.95
C GLU A 41 -15.88 2.31 -5.51
N LYS A 42 -16.97 2.09 -4.77
CA LYS A 42 -17.05 2.48 -3.34
C LYS A 42 -15.98 1.81 -2.49
N SER A 43 -15.69 0.53 -2.73
CA SER A 43 -14.66 -0.21 -1.97
C SER A 43 -13.24 0.27 -2.28
N VAL A 44 -12.93 0.53 -3.55
CA VAL A 44 -11.62 1.02 -3.99
C VAL A 44 -11.41 2.45 -3.53
N ASN A 45 -12.42 3.31 -3.65
CA ASN A 45 -12.35 4.67 -3.14
C ASN A 45 -12.18 4.69 -1.61
N ARG A 46 -12.85 3.79 -0.88
CA ARG A 46 -12.62 3.62 0.56
C ARG A 46 -11.18 3.17 0.84
N HIS A 47 -10.62 2.25 0.06
CA HIS A 47 -9.24 1.82 0.26
C HIS A 47 -8.26 2.96 -0.03
N LEU A 48 -8.42 3.69 -1.14
CA LEU A 48 -7.59 4.85 -1.47
C LEU A 48 -7.67 5.92 -0.38
N MET A 49 -8.86 6.17 0.17
CA MET A 49 -9.06 7.07 1.29
C MET A 49 -8.29 6.61 2.53
N LEU A 50 -8.43 5.34 2.93
CA LEU A 50 -7.72 4.78 4.08
C LEU A 50 -6.19 4.79 3.89
N THR A 51 -5.72 4.53 2.68
CA THR A 51 -4.29 4.58 2.36
C THR A 51 -3.76 6.02 2.42
N ASN A 52 -4.52 6.98 1.89
CA ASN A 52 -4.16 8.40 1.98
C ASN A 52 -4.14 8.87 3.44
N GLU A 53 -5.15 8.52 4.24
CA GLU A 53 -5.21 8.82 5.67
C GLU A 53 -4.02 8.21 6.42
N LYS A 54 -3.68 6.95 6.13
CA LYS A 54 -2.51 6.28 6.72
C LYS A 54 -1.20 6.97 6.33
N MET A 55 -1.05 7.40 5.08
CA MET A 55 0.12 8.17 4.63
C MET A 55 0.20 9.53 5.31
N GLU A 56 -0.92 10.21 5.49
CA GLU A 56 -0.98 11.50 6.17
C GLU A 56 -0.60 11.38 7.65
N MET A 57 -1.14 10.37 8.33
CA MET A 57 -0.76 10.03 9.71
C MET A 57 0.73 9.67 9.84
N ALA A 58 1.28 8.94 8.87
CA ALA A 58 2.71 8.63 8.85
C ALA A 58 3.56 9.90 8.67
N ARG A 59 3.14 10.83 7.80
CA ARG A 59 3.81 12.14 7.64
C ARG A 59 3.75 12.98 8.91
N GLN A 60 2.59 13.05 9.56
CA GLN A 60 2.45 13.77 10.82
C GLN A 60 3.32 13.17 11.93
N ARG A 61 3.37 11.83 12.04
CA ARG A 61 4.28 11.16 12.99
C ARG A 61 5.73 11.49 12.73
N MET A 62 6.16 11.46 11.47
CA MET A 62 7.54 11.80 11.09
C MET A 62 7.85 13.28 11.41
N GLN A 63 6.91 14.20 11.19
CA GLN A 63 7.07 15.61 11.56
C GLN A 63 7.18 15.79 13.07
N VAL A 64 6.36 15.10 13.86
CA VAL A 64 6.42 15.14 15.33
C VAL A 64 7.71 14.53 15.85
N GLU A 65 8.19 13.43 15.26
CA GLU A 65 9.46 12.82 15.61
C GLU A 65 10.63 13.75 15.30
N ASN A 66 10.63 14.39 14.13
CA ASN A 66 11.65 15.38 13.74
C ASN A 66 11.61 16.61 14.68
N ALA A 67 10.43 17.14 14.96
CA ALA A 67 10.25 18.23 15.92
C ALA A 67 10.67 17.83 17.34
N ARG A 68 10.46 16.58 17.74
CA ARG A 68 10.90 16.06 19.03
C ARG A 68 12.42 16.00 19.09
N LEU A 69 13.09 15.50 18.06
CA LEU A 69 14.56 15.48 17.95
C LEU A 69 15.15 16.90 18.01
N MET A 70 14.52 17.87 17.35
CA MET A 70 14.97 19.26 17.40
C MET A 70 14.74 19.92 18.76
N ASN A 71 13.67 19.56 19.49
CA ASN A 71 13.34 20.16 20.79
C ASN A 71 14.01 19.47 21.99
N THR A 72 14.45 18.22 21.87
CA THR A 72 15.12 17.50 22.97
C THR A 72 16.43 18.17 23.39
N ASP A 73 17.13 18.82 22.46
CA ASP A 73 18.42 19.46 22.74
C ASP A 73 18.29 20.97 23.00
N PHE A 74 17.20 21.61 22.55
CA PHE A 74 17.06 23.08 22.61
C PHE A 74 16.64 23.61 23.98
N ASN A 75 16.07 22.77 24.86
CA ASN A 75 15.55 23.20 26.17
C ASN A 75 16.06 22.38 27.37
N SER A 76 16.96 21.43 27.16
CA SER A 76 17.68 20.80 28.27
C SER A 76 18.81 21.72 28.71
N THR A 77 18.55 22.57 29.69
CA THR A 77 19.61 23.18 30.50
C THR A 77 20.21 22.10 31.40
N THR A 78 20.98 21.17 30.82
CA THR A 78 21.90 20.36 31.63
C THR A 78 22.83 21.33 32.32
N ALA A 79 22.87 21.30 33.66
CA ALA A 79 23.79 22.10 34.43
C ALA A 79 25.21 21.80 33.92
N GLN A 80 25.85 22.78 33.27
CA GLN A 80 27.27 22.68 32.96
C GLN A 80 27.99 22.46 34.28
N SER A 81 28.61 21.29 34.45
CA SER A 81 29.50 21.00 35.55
C SER A 81 30.62 22.03 35.48
N ALA A 82 30.59 23.02 36.39
CA ALA A 82 31.45 24.19 36.36
C ALA A 82 32.97 23.90 36.51
N TYR A 83 33.35 22.63 36.64
CA TYR A 83 34.75 22.22 36.66
C TYR A 83 34.86 20.70 36.40
N HIS A 84 35.03 20.29 35.15
CA HIS A 84 35.70 19.02 34.88
C HIS A 84 37.19 19.32 34.74
N ASN A 85 37.98 18.84 35.71
CA ASN A 85 39.43 18.89 35.61
C ASN A 85 39.85 17.85 34.57
N GLU A 86 39.93 18.26 33.30
CA GLU A 86 40.43 17.48 32.17
C GLU A 86 41.96 17.24 32.26
N ASN A 87 42.51 17.07 33.46
CA ASN A 87 43.86 16.55 33.65
C ASN A 87 43.91 15.01 33.49
N ARG A 88 43.09 14.48 32.59
CA ARG A 88 43.43 13.25 31.87
C ARG A 88 43.78 13.70 30.48
N LEU A 89 45.06 13.97 30.27
CA LEU A 89 45.66 13.95 28.95
C LEU A 89 45.30 12.58 28.34
N ASP A 90 44.25 12.55 27.53
CA ASP A 90 43.83 11.35 26.84
C ASP A 90 44.87 11.06 25.76
N LEU A 91 45.83 10.21 26.12
CA LEU A 91 46.93 9.75 25.27
C LEU A 91 46.47 8.65 24.28
N THR A 92 45.18 8.34 24.22
CA THR A 92 44.67 7.27 23.34
C THR A 92 44.25 7.76 21.96
N SER A 93 44.11 9.07 21.74
CA SER A 93 44.03 9.65 20.40
C SER A 93 45.44 10.07 19.97
N ASP A 94 46.08 9.21 19.18
CA ASP A 94 47.22 9.63 18.38
C ASP A 94 46.76 10.78 17.49
N THR A 95 47.09 12.02 17.88
CA THR A 95 46.62 13.25 17.22
C THR A 95 47.01 13.25 15.75
N ARG A 96 48.14 12.62 15.38
CA ARG A 96 48.52 12.41 13.99
C ARG A 96 47.58 11.49 13.23
N ALA A 97 47.09 10.41 13.85
CA ALA A 97 46.16 9.50 13.20
C ALA A 97 44.81 10.17 12.96
N GLN A 98 44.38 11.03 13.89
CA GLN A 98 43.18 11.84 13.71
C GLN A 98 43.38 12.92 12.64
N GLU A 99 44.52 13.62 12.62
CA GLU A 99 44.87 14.58 11.58
C GLU A 99 44.96 13.91 10.19
N LEU A 100 45.59 12.73 10.09
CA LEU A 100 45.63 11.95 8.84
C LEU A 100 44.24 11.47 8.43
N ALA A 101 43.39 11.09 9.38
CA ALA A 101 42.02 10.70 9.08
C ALA A 101 41.22 11.91 8.56
N GLU A 102 41.37 13.09 9.17
CA GLU A 102 40.77 14.34 8.70
C GLU A 102 41.31 14.73 7.30
N GLU A 103 42.62 14.62 7.06
CA GLU A 103 43.26 14.90 5.78
C GLU A 103 42.84 13.91 4.67
N LEU A 104 42.60 12.64 5.02
CA LEU A 104 42.07 11.61 4.13
C LEU A 104 40.54 11.66 3.98
N GLY A 105 39.86 12.62 4.63
CA GLY A 105 38.40 12.74 4.61
C GLY A 105 37.63 11.61 5.30
N ARG A 106 38.32 10.84 6.17
CA ARG A 106 37.78 9.74 6.98
C ARG A 106 37.62 10.10 8.47
N GLY A 107 37.95 11.33 8.85
CA GLY A 107 37.79 11.86 10.19
C GLY A 107 36.32 12.00 10.59
N ALA A 108 36.08 12.29 11.88
CA ALA A 108 34.74 12.61 12.36
C ALA A 108 34.19 13.79 11.54
N ARG A 109 33.11 13.55 10.79
CA ARG A 109 32.47 14.57 9.97
C ARG A 109 31.92 15.64 10.92
N LYS A 110 32.66 16.74 11.09
CA LYS A 110 32.18 17.90 11.83
C LYS A 110 30.91 18.36 11.13
N GLU A 111 29.78 18.30 11.82
CA GLU A 111 28.54 18.90 11.35
C GLU A 111 28.83 20.39 11.19
N GLU A 112 28.97 20.84 9.93
CA GLU A 112 29.07 22.25 9.63
C GLU A 112 27.87 22.93 10.28
N SER A 113 28.14 23.93 11.13
CA SER A 113 27.11 24.78 11.71
C SER A 113 26.39 25.49 10.57
N LEU A 114 25.34 24.86 10.05
CA LEU A 114 24.58 25.35 8.91
C LEU A 114 24.07 26.74 9.25
N SER A 115 24.42 27.72 8.42
CA SER A 115 23.80 29.03 8.52
C SER A 115 22.29 28.85 8.44
N PRO A 116 21.46 29.64 9.17
CA PRO A 116 20.01 29.56 9.03
C PRO A 116 19.54 29.64 7.58
N HIS A 117 20.29 30.34 6.72
CA HIS A 117 20.03 30.38 5.29
C HIS A 117 20.22 29.03 4.59
N ASP A 118 21.26 28.28 4.95
CA ASP A 118 21.57 26.96 4.38
C ASP A 118 20.53 25.92 4.82
N ILE A 119 20.01 26.04 6.04
CA ILE A 119 18.91 25.19 6.53
C ILE A 119 17.66 25.40 5.67
N VAL A 120 17.28 26.65 5.43
CA VAL A 120 16.10 26.98 4.61
C VAL A 120 16.28 26.52 3.17
N GLN A 121 17.46 26.73 2.57
CA GLN A 121 17.73 26.25 1.22
C GLN A 121 17.67 24.72 1.13
N LYS A 122 18.26 24.03 2.10
CA LYS A 122 18.22 22.56 2.17
C LYS A 122 16.79 22.05 2.33
N GLU A 123 15.98 22.70 3.16
CA GLU A 123 14.57 22.33 3.34
C GLU A 123 13.76 22.56 2.06
N LEU A 124 13.94 23.71 1.39
CA LEU A 124 13.26 24.01 0.13
C LEU A 124 13.63 22.98 -0.95
N PHE A 125 14.92 22.68 -1.09
CA PHE A 125 15.42 21.68 -2.02
C PHE A 125 14.86 20.28 -1.71
N ASN A 126 14.86 19.87 -0.44
CA ASN A 126 14.30 18.58 -0.04
C ASN A 126 12.79 18.51 -0.30
N ALA A 127 12.05 19.61 -0.11
CA ALA A 127 10.62 19.67 -0.38
C ALA A 127 10.31 19.51 -1.87
N GLU A 128 11.08 20.18 -2.74
CA GLU A 128 10.98 20.03 -4.20
C GLU A 128 11.30 18.59 -4.62
N GLN A 129 12.43 18.06 -4.14
CA GLN A 129 12.85 16.70 -4.44
C GLN A 129 11.82 15.66 -3.99
N GLN A 130 11.24 15.84 -2.79
CA GLN A 130 10.19 14.96 -2.28
C GLN A 130 8.91 15.05 -3.10
N ALA A 131 8.56 16.22 -3.63
CA ALA A 131 7.41 16.39 -4.51
C ALA A 131 7.61 15.61 -5.81
N GLU A 132 8.78 15.72 -6.45
CA GLU A 132 9.13 14.96 -7.66
C GLU A 132 9.07 13.45 -7.41
N TYR A 133 9.70 12.97 -6.34
CA TYR A 133 9.65 11.55 -5.97
C TYR A 133 8.22 11.07 -5.73
N SER A 134 7.38 11.90 -5.11
CA SER A 134 5.98 11.55 -4.87
C SER A 134 5.16 11.42 -6.16
N GLN A 135 5.45 12.24 -7.17
CA GLN A 135 4.79 12.17 -8.48
C GLN A 135 5.24 10.91 -9.23
N ALA A 136 6.54 10.68 -9.34
CA ALA A 136 7.08 9.47 -9.98
C ALA A 136 6.57 8.18 -9.32
N TYR A 137 6.49 8.16 -7.97
CA TYR A 137 5.94 7.02 -7.24
C TYR A 137 4.45 6.80 -7.55
N LYS A 138 3.64 7.86 -7.62
CA LYS A 138 2.23 7.76 -7.99
C LYS A 138 2.05 7.26 -9.42
N GLU A 139 2.90 7.70 -10.35
CA GLU A 139 2.91 7.23 -11.74
C GLU A 139 3.18 5.74 -11.86
N GLU A 140 4.25 5.26 -11.21
CA GLU A 140 4.59 3.84 -11.22
C GLU A 140 3.51 2.98 -10.54
N TYR A 141 2.96 3.46 -9.42
CA TYR A 141 1.85 2.78 -8.76
C TYR A 141 0.61 2.71 -9.66
N ALA A 142 0.23 3.82 -10.30
CA ALA A 142 -0.88 3.89 -11.23
C ALA A 142 -0.66 2.94 -12.42
N ARG A 143 0.55 2.89 -12.96
CA ARG A 143 0.94 1.98 -14.05
C ARG A 143 0.75 0.51 -13.65
N GLN A 144 1.30 0.11 -12.50
CA GLN A 144 1.14 -1.24 -11.97
C GLN A 144 -0.32 -1.59 -11.70
N PHE A 145 -1.10 -0.63 -11.18
CA PHE A 145 -2.52 -0.82 -10.95
C PHE A 145 -3.30 -1.09 -12.23
N VAL A 146 -3.08 -0.27 -13.27
CA VAL A 146 -3.72 -0.46 -14.59
C VAL A 146 -3.28 -1.77 -15.23
N GLU A 147 -2.01 -2.15 -15.10
CA GLU A 147 -1.50 -3.40 -15.64
C GLU A 147 -2.13 -4.62 -14.94
N ASN A 148 -2.19 -4.61 -13.61
CA ASN A 148 -2.83 -5.66 -12.82
C ASN A 148 -4.34 -5.76 -13.14
N ALA A 149 -5.02 -4.63 -13.29
CA ALA A 149 -6.43 -4.62 -13.68
C ALA A 149 -6.62 -5.17 -15.11
N ARG A 150 -5.72 -4.82 -16.05
CA ARG A 150 -5.74 -5.34 -17.42
C ARG A 150 -5.51 -6.85 -17.45
N ARG A 151 -4.56 -7.35 -16.65
CA ARG A 151 -4.33 -8.80 -16.47
C ARG A 151 -5.57 -9.49 -15.89
N GLY A 152 -6.29 -8.82 -14.98
CA GLY A 152 -7.57 -9.27 -14.44
C GLY A 152 -8.77 -9.13 -15.39
N GLY A 153 -8.58 -8.65 -16.62
CA GLY A 153 -9.65 -8.49 -17.60
C GLY A 153 -10.47 -7.20 -17.47
N TYR A 154 -9.93 -6.16 -16.82
CA TYR A 154 -10.59 -4.87 -16.63
C TYR A 154 -9.80 -3.73 -17.28
N ARG A 155 -10.52 -2.80 -17.90
CA ARG A 155 -10.01 -1.50 -18.34
C ARG A 155 -10.36 -0.47 -17.29
N VAL A 156 -9.34 0.07 -16.65
CA VAL A 156 -9.46 1.11 -15.63
C VAL A 156 -9.00 2.43 -16.22
N ILE A 157 -9.79 3.49 -16.04
CA ILE A 157 -9.42 4.87 -16.36
C ILE A 157 -9.21 5.60 -15.03
N LEU A 158 -8.02 6.18 -14.85
CA LEU A 158 -7.65 6.99 -13.69
C LEU A 158 -7.84 8.48 -13.99
N SER A 159 -8.01 9.30 -12.94
CA SER A 159 -8.00 10.76 -13.03
C SER A 159 -6.62 11.29 -13.43
N GLU A 160 -6.54 12.52 -13.95
CA GLU A 160 -5.27 13.17 -14.33
C GLU A 160 -4.28 13.24 -13.15
N ASP A 161 -4.77 13.47 -11.92
CA ASP A 161 -3.95 13.48 -10.70
C ASP A 161 -3.52 12.08 -10.21
N LEU A 162 -3.88 11.02 -10.94
CA LEU A 162 -3.63 9.60 -10.62
C LEU A 162 -4.16 9.14 -9.25
N SER A 163 -4.98 9.96 -8.60
CA SER A 163 -5.42 9.77 -7.23
C SER A 163 -6.74 9.00 -7.11
N ARG A 164 -7.55 8.95 -8.18
CA ARG A 164 -8.88 8.35 -8.18
C ARG A 164 -9.13 7.54 -9.46
N VAL A 165 -9.93 6.49 -9.33
CA VAL A 165 -10.44 5.71 -10.47
C VAL A 165 -11.72 6.36 -10.97
N LEU A 166 -11.77 6.73 -12.26
CA LEU A 166 -12.94 7.32 -12.90
C LEU A 166 -13.91 6.26 -13.41
N SER A 167 -13.42 5.18 -14.01
CA SER A 167 -14.26 4.09 -14.48
C SER A 167 -13.53 2.76 -14.56
N VAL A 168 -14.26 1.67 -14.37
CA VAL A 168 -13.79 0.29 -14.51
C VAL A 168 -14.74 -0.46 -15.44
N THR A 169 -14.26 -0.84 -16.62
CA THR A 169 -15.05 -1.57 -17.62
C THR A 169 -14.44 -2.95 -17.87
N PRO A 170 -15.19 -4.06 -17.76
CA PRO A 170 -14.65 -5.37 -18.09
C PRO A 170 -14.31 -5.43 -19.58
N ILE A 171 -13.09 -5.86 -19.90
CA ILE A 171 -12.65 -6.16 -21.26
C ILE A 171 -13.28 -7.50 -21.62
N LYS A 172 -14.34 -7.48 -22.43
CA LYS A 172 -14.91 -8.70 -23.01
C LYS A 172 -13.86 -9.33 -23.93
N ASN A 173 -13.01 -10.20 -23.39
CA ASN A 173 -12.24 -11.11 -24.21
C ASN A 173 -13.22 -12.15 -24.78
N PRO A 174 -13.28 -12.35 -26.11
CA PRO A 174 -14.12 -13.38 -26.73
C PRO A 174 -13.62 -14.81 -26.49
N THR A 175 -12.55 -15.01 -25.70
CA THR A 175 -12.00 -16.32 -25.37
C THR A 175 -12.22 -16.62 -23.89
N GLY A 176 -13.17 -17.51 -23.64
CA GLY A 176 -13.58 -17.93 -22.30
C GLY A 176 -12.44 -18.55 -21.50
N SER A 177 -12.20 -18.00 -20.31
CA SER A 177 -11.75 -18.73 -19.12
C SER A 177 -11.93 -17.78 -17.94
N GLY A 178 -13.03 -17.99 -17.21
CA GLY A 178 -13.32 -17.27 -15.98
C GLY A 178 -12.35 -17.72 -14.90
N MET A 179 -11.26 -16.97 -14.71
CA MET A 179 -10.42 -17.08 -13.53
C MET A 179 -10.75 -15.90 -12.63
N ASN A 180 -11.69 -16.10 -11.69
CA ASN A 180 -11.99 -15.14 -10.64
C ASN A 180 -10.81 -15.13 -9.65
N VAL A 181 -9.89 -14.18 -9.81
CA VAL A 181 -8.69 -14.03 -8.95
C VAL A 181 -8.99 -13.25 -7.65
N PHE A 182 -10.24 -12.81 -7.43
CA PHE A 182 -10.62 -11.97 -6.28
C PHE A 182 -11.74 -12.55 -5.42
N ASP A 183 -11.84 -13.88 -5.32
CA ASP A 183 -12.66 -14.50 -4.27
C ASP A 183 -11.83 -14.56 -2.97
N TYR A 184 -11.73 -13.42 -2.29
CA TYR A 184 -11.25 -13.41 -0.91
C TYR A 184 -12.36 -14.01 -0.05
N SER A 185 -12.25 -15.32 0.18
CA SER A 185 -12.99 -16.03 1.22
C SER A 185 -12.80 -15.28 2.54
N SER A 186 -13.89 -14.65 2.98
CA SER A 186 -14.06 -14.20 4.35
C SER A 186 -14.10 -15.44 5.26
N GLU A 187 -12.94 -15.95 5.64
CA GLU A 187 -12.83 -16.80 6.83
C GLU A 187 -13.04 -15.89 8.04
N ALA A 188 -14.28 -15.90 8.51
CA ALA A 188 -14.65 -15.40 9.81
C ALA A 188 -13.88 -16.21 10.84
N ILE A 189 -12.92 -15.56 11.49
CA ILE A 189 -12.33 -16.01 12.75
C ILE A 189 -13.49 -16.04 13.76
N GLN A 190 -13.91 -17.25 14.13
CA GLN A 190 -14.70 -17.51 15.35
C GLN A 190 -13.75 -17.70 16.52
#